data_AF-A0A1J5T0M0-F1
#
_entry.id   AF-A0A1J5T0M0-F1
#
_cell.length_a   1.000
_cell.length_b   1.000
_cell.length_c   1.000
_cell.angle_alpha   90.00
_cell.angle_beta   90.00
_cell.angle_gamma   90.00
#
_symmetry.space_group_name_H-M   'P 1'
#
loop_
_entity.id
_entity.type
_entity.pdbx_description
1 polymer ?
#
loop_
_entity_poly.entity_id
_entity_poly.type
_entity_poly.pdbx_seq_one_letter_code
_entity_poly.pdbx_strand_id
1 'polypeptide(L)' 'MTKLCIMIGTTIGGYAAWGIGAALGFGFMTNFILSGVGSVVGVYLGWKFAQRFV' A
#
# COMPACT_ATOMS: atom_id res chain seq x y z
N MET A 1 12.42 13.37 2.69
CA MET A 1 12.40 12.09 1.95
C MET A 1 11.35 11.13 2.49
N THR A 2 11.34 10.76 3.78
CA THR A 2 10.46 9.73 4.35
C THR A 2 8.95 10.00 4.25
N LYS A 3 8.51 11.26 4.41
CA LYS A 3 7.08 11.63 4.34
C LYS A 3 6.45 11.38 2.95
N LEU A 4 7.21 11.58 1.88
CA LEU A 4 6.75 11.30 0.51
C LEU A 4 6.62 9.79 0.26
N CYS A 5 7.57 8.99 0.76
CA CYS A 5 7.50 7.53 0.68
C CYS A 5 6.31 6.97 1.46
N ILE A 6 5.97 7.57 2.60
CA ILE A 6 4.78 7.21 3.36
C ILE A 6 3.53 7.56 2.55
N MET A 7 3.39 8.79 2.08
CA MET A 7 2.20 9.24 1.34
C MET A 7 1.97 8.45 0.04
N ILE A 8 3.03 8.19 -0.72
CA ILE A 8 2.97 7.43 -1.97
C ILE A 8 2.73 5.95 -1.67
N GLY A 9 3.43 5.39 -0.68
CA GLY A 9 3.29 3.99 -0.28
C GLY A 9 1.90 3.64 0.25
N THR A 10 1.31 4.51 1.08
CA THR A 10 -0.06 4.31 1.57
C THR A 10 -1.09 4.47 0.46
N THR A 11 -0.93 5.47 -0.39
CA THR A 11 -1.93 5.75 -1.45
C THR A 11 -1.90 4.66 -2.52
N ILE A 12 -0.72 4.35 -3.07
CA ILE A 12 -0.58 3.34 -4.12
C ILE A 12 -0.79 1.93 -3.55
N GLY A 13 -0.17 1.61 -2.42
CA GLY A 13 -0.28 0.31 -1.79
C GLY A 13 -1.71 -0.01 -1.33
N GLY A 14 -2.41 0.98 -0.76
CA GLY A 14 -3.81 0.85 -0.37
C GLY A 14 -4.75 0.68 -1.56
N TYR A 15 -4.62 1.52 -2.60
CA TYR A 15 -5.47 1.42 -3.79
C TYR A 15 -5.25 0.13 -4.58
N ALA A 16 -3.99 -0.29 -4.75
CA ALA A 16 -3.64 -1.52 -5.45
C ALA A 16 -4.19 -2.74 -4.69
N ALA A 17 -4.00 -2.78 -3.37
CA ALA A 17 -4.53 -3.86 -2.55
C ALA A 17 -6.07 -3.88 -2.54
N TRP A 18 -6.73 -2.73 -2.45
CA TRP A 18 -8.19 -2.66 -2.55
C TRP A 18 -8.69 -3.14 -3.91
N GLY A 19 -8.03 -2.73 -5.00
CA GLY A 19 -8.37 -3.16 -6.36
C GLY A 19 -8.22 -4.67 -6.55
N ILE A 20 -7.14 -5.26 -6.03
CA ILE A 20 -6.93 -6.71 -6.03
C ILE A 20 -8.02 -7.41 -5.21
N GLY A 21 -8.35 -6.87 -4.04
CA GLY A 21 -9.37 -7.46 -3.19
C GLY A 21 -10.78 -7.39 -3.79
N ALA A 22 -11.11 -6.28 -4.44
CA ALA A 22 -12.35 -6.12 -5.20
C ALA A 22 -12.41 -7.08 -6.40
N ALA A 23 -11.30 -7.27 -7.12
CA ALA A 23 -11.21 -8.21 -8.23
C ALA A 23 -11.35 -9.68 -7.79
N LEU A 24 -10.93 -10.02 -6.57
CA LEU A 24 -11.07 -11.35 -5.98
C LEU A 24 -12.44 -11.58 -5.32
N GLY A 25 -13.36 -10.61 -5.38
CA GLY A 25 -14.70 -10.72 -4.81
C GLY A 25 -14.72 -10.69 -3.27
N PHE A 26 -13.66 -10.20 -2.64
CA PHE A 26 -13.61 -10.10 -1.18
C PHE A 26 -14.60 -9.05 -0.66
N GLY A 27 -15.28 -9.38 0.45
CA GLY A 27 -16.22 -8.49 1.11
C GLY A 27 -15.56 -7.22 1.66
N PHE A 28 -16.38 -6.22 1.98
CA PHE A 28 -15.94 -4.87 2.39
C PHE A 28 -14.89 -4.90 3.53
N MET A 29 -15.09 -5.75 4.53
CA MET A 29 -14.20 -5.86 5.69
C MET A 29 -12.84 -6.46 5.31
N THR A 30 -12.82 -7.42 4.39
CA THR A 30 -11.59 -8.04 3.89
C THR A 30 -10.81 -7.06 3.00
N ASN A 31 -11.49 -6.31 2.13
CA ASN A 31 -10.85 -5.24 1.34
C ASN A 31 -10.28 -4.13 2.21
N PHE A 32 -10.96 -3.78 3.30
CA PHE A 32 -10.47 -2.81 4.26
C PHE A 32 -9.17 -3.27 4.93
N ILE A 33 -9.12 -4.52 5.39
CA ILE A 33 -7.91 -5.12 5.97
C ILE A 33 -6.81 -5.21 4.91
N LEU A 34 -7.14 -5.66 3.70
CA LEU A 34 -6.20 -5.82 2.60
C LEU A 34 -5.58 -4.47 2.20
N SER A 35 -6.37 -3.40 2.17
CA SER A 35 -5.90 -2.03 1.92
C SER A 35 -4.99 -1.50 3.03
N GLY A 36 -5.32 -1.79 4.29
CA GLY A 36 -4.44 -1.48 5.42
C GLY A 36 -3.08 -2.18 5.30
N VAL A 37 -3.08 -3.48 5.00
CA VAL A 37 -1.86 -4.27 4.77
C VAL A 37 -1.09 -3.74 3.55
N GLY A 38 -1.79 -3.49 2.45
CA GLY A 38 -1.21 -2.94 1.22
C GLY A 38 -0.56 -1.58 1.45
N SER A 39 -1.16 -0.73 2.28
CA SER A 39 -0.59 0.56 2.66
C SER A 39 0.71 0.40 3.42
N VAL A 40 0.76 -0.47 4.44
CA VAL A 40 1.97 -0.72 5.22
C VAL A 40 3.09 -1.31 4.35
N VAL A 41 2.75 -2.27 3.49
CA VAL A 41 3.70 -2.88 2.55
C VAL A 41 4.21 -1.85 1.53
N GLY A 42 3.32 -1.00 1.00
CA GLY A 42 3.68 0.07 0.07
C GLY A 42 4.64 1.09 0.69
N VAL A 43 4.43 1.46 1.96
CA VAL A 43 5.35 2.34 2.70
C VAL A 43 6.70 1.67 2.92
N TYR A 44 6.72 0.39 3.32
CA TYR A 44 7.96 -0.34 3.54
C TYR A 44 8.79 -0.46 2.26
N LEU A 45 8.15 -0.81 1.13
CA LEU A 45 8.81 -0.88 -0.17
C LEU A 45 9.29 0.50 -0.63
N GLY A 46 8.47 1.54 -0.47
CA GLY A 46 8.86 2.92 -0.79
C GLY A 46 10.04 3.43 0.03
N TRP A 47 10.09 3.09 1.32
CA TRP A 47 11.23 3.40 2.19
C TRP A 47 12.50 2.64 1.78
N LYS A 48 12.37 1.35 1.48
CA LYS A 48 13.50 0.51 1.04
C LYS A 48 14.05 0.96 -0.32
N PHE A 49 13.18 1.42 -1.22
CA PHE A 49 13.57 1.99 -2.51
C PHE A 49 14.28 3.33 -2.34
N ALA A 50 13.76 4.19 -1.46
CA ALA A 50 14.40 5.47 -1.15
C ALA A 50 15.79 5.29 -0.55
N GLN A 51 16.00 4.36 0.39
CA GLN A 51 17.33 4.06 0.94
C GLN A 51 18.36 3.56 -0.09
N ARG A 52 17.90 3.07 -1.25
CA ARG A 52 18.76 2.44 -2.26
C ARG A 52 19.09 3.37 -3.44
N PHE A 53 18.27 4.40 -3.67
CA PHE A 53 18.37 5.31 -4.81
C PHE A 53 18.53 6.79 -4.43
N VAL A 54 18.35 7.15 -3.16
CA VAL A 54 18.57 8.49 -2.59
C VAL A 54 19.65 8.40 -1.53
#